data_AF-X1GZS8-F1
#
_entry.id   AF-X1GZS8-F1
#
_cell.length_a   1.000
_cell.length_b   1.000
_cell.length_c   1.000
_cell.angle_alpha   90.00
_cell.angle_beta   90.00
_cell.angle_gamma   90.00
#
_symmetry.space_group_name_H-M   'P 1'
#
loop_
_entity.id
_entity.type
_entity.pdbx_description
1 polymer ?
#
loop_
_entity_poly.entity_id
_entity_poly.type
_entity_poly.pdbx_seq_one_letter_code
_entity_poly.pdbx_strand_id
1 'polypeptide(L)'
;MEFIHSVLAQDETVAGGTTISYDLPVNPLSHILLTLKYTRTDAAADGIPTYPIVLALLTKIEVLYKGSAIFSMSGADAVAAGMLVAGFESWGHNYLGVADEECSFTFLVPLTRTLYSERECFPRSTRGELILQVSYLTGLTGATAVKAQIETIELPNAAPENYLRMTTLTFTPAVAGEHDIELPIGNPISELVLFGTTFPAGVTDVATLGYIQILIDNYRRFYSHANFESLHNMQGRMR
;
A
#
# COMPACT_ATOMS: atom_id res chain seq x y z
N MET A 1 -15.34 21.12 0.24
CA MET A 1 -15.56 19.84 -0.44
C MET A 1 -16.51 19.02 0.40
N GLU A 2 -17.58 18.53 -0.22
CA GLU A 2 -18.51 17.58 0.39
C GLU A 2 -17.99 16.16 0.14
N PHE A 3 -17.98 15.32 1.17
CA PHE A 3 -17.57 13.93 1.07
C PHE A 3 -18.56 13.03 1.82
N ILE A 4 -18.66 11.78 1.38
CA ILE A 4 -19.39 10.73 2.08
C ILE A 4 -18.37 9.72 2.58
N HIS A 5 -18.37 9.48 3.88
CA HIS A 5 -17.61 8.41 4.52
C HIS A 5 -18.59 7.31 4.91
N SER A 6 -18.46 6.16 4.28
CA SER A 6 -19.37 5.03 4.45
C SER A 6 -18.61 3.77 4.87
N VAL A 7 -19.24 2.95 5.70
CA VAL A 7 -18.73 1.63 6.07
C VAL A 7 -19.27 0.63 5.04
N LEU A 8 -18.37 -0.06 4.35
CA LEU A 8 -18.68 -1.10 3.37
C LEU A 8 -18.76 -2.49 4.02
N ALA A 9 -17.85 -2.78 4.94
CA ALA A 9 -17.81 -4.03 5.70
C ALA A 9 -17.46 -3.73 7.17
N GLN A 10 -18.19 -4.31 8.12
CA GLN A 10 -18.05 -4.04 9.54
C GLN A 10 -17.74 -5.33 10.31
N ASP A 11 -16.54 -5.41 10.88
CA ASP A 11 -16.12 -6.50 11.79
C ASP A 11 -16.32 -7.90 11.20
N GLU A 12 -16.14 -8.04 9.89
CA GLU A 12 -16.28 -9.33 9.21
C GLU A 12 -15.14 -10.26 9.61
N THR A 13 -15.48 -11.49 10.00
CA THR A 13 -14.47 -12.46 10.42
C THR A 13 -13.67 -12.94 9.21
N VAL A 14 -12.35 -12.90 9.35
CA VAL A 14 -11.42 -13.29 8.30
C VAL A 14 -10.85 -14.67 8.60
N ALA A 15 -10.91 -15.56 7.61
CA ALA A 15 -10.22 -16.84 7.65
C ALA A 15 -8.91 -16.75 6.85
N GLY A 16 -7.85 -17.36 7.37
CA GLY A 16 -6.56 -17.41 6.69
C GLY A 16 -6.65 -18.11 5.33
N GLY A 17 -5.93 -17.58 4.33
CA GLY A 17 -5.84 -18.17 2.99
C GLY A 17 -7.07 -17.94 2.12
N THR A 18 -7.99 -17.08 2.57
CA THR A 18 -9.16 -16.69 1.79
C THR A 18 -8.90 -15.40 1.01
N THR A 19 -9.62 -15.26 -0.10
CA THR A 19 -9.74 -13.99 -0.82
C THR A 19 -11.19 -13.58 -0.77
N ILE A 20 -11.46 -12.39 -0.24
CA ILE A 20 -12.82 -11.83 -0.13
C ILE A 20 -12.95 -10.68 -1.13
N SER A 21 -14.09 -10.63 -1.83
CA SER A 21 -14.40 -9.59 -2.83
C SER A 21 -15.53 -8.71 -2.32
N TYR A 22 -15.39 -7.40 -2.51
CA TYR A 22 -16.34 -6.38 -2.11
C TYR A 22 -16.68 -5.48 -3.30
N ASP A 23 -17.97 -5.27 -3.55
CA ASP A 23 -18.42 -4.30 -4.53
C ASP A 23 -18.23 -2.89 -3.99
N LEU A 24 -17.43 -2.07 -4.67
CA LEU A 24 -17.18 -0.69 -4.27
C LEU A 24 -18.33 0.24 -4.70
N PRO A 25 -18.50 1.38 -4.01
CA PRO A 25 -19.55 2.33 -4.34
C PRO A 25 -19.38 2.96 -5.72
N VAL A 26 -20.48 3.49 -6.25
CA VAL A 26 -20.56 4.00 -7.63
C VAL A 26 -20.11 5.45 -7.79
N ASN A 27 -20.15 6.24 -6.71
CA ASN A 27 -19.74 7.64 -6.77
C ASN A 27 -18.22 7.76 -6.97
N PRO A 28 -17.72 8.93 -7.40
CA PRO A 28 -16.28 9.15 -7.47
C PRO A 28 -15.60 8.82 -6.14
N LEU A 29 -14.52 8.06 -6.17
CA LEU A 29 -13.91 7.46 -4.98
C LEU A 29 -12.50 8.02 -4.78
N SER A 30 -12.26 8.63 -3.62
CA SER A 30 -10.95 9.20 -3.28
C SER A 30 -9.98 8.13 -2.83
N HIS A 31 -10.38 7.33 -1.84
CA HIS A 31 -9.55 6.29 -1.23
C HIS A 31 -10.43 5.31 -0.44
N ILE A 32 -9.82 4.17 -0.10
CA ILE A 32 -10.43 3.13 0.73
C ILE A 32 -9.54 2.94 1.95
N LEU A 33 -10.17 2.81 3.12
CA LEU A 33 -9.52 2.46 4.37
C LEU A 33 -9.86 1.00 4.68
N LEU A 34 -8.84 0.15 4.70
CA LEU A 34 -8.96 -1.26 5.08
C LEU A 34 -8.33 -1.44 6.45
N THR A 35 -9.13 -1.58 7.50
CA THR A 35 -8.66 -1.79 8.86
C THR A 35 -8.75 -3.25 9.23
N LEU A 36 -7.64 -3.82 9.70
CA LEU A 36 -7.64 -5.12 10.35
C LEU A 36 -7.69 -4.92 11.86
N LYS A 37 -8.66 -5.58 12.50
CA LYS A 37 -8.71 -5.75 13.94
C LYS A 37 -8.33 -7.18 14.28
N TYR A 38 -7.53 -7.38 15.30
CA TYR A 38 -7.07 -8.72 15.66
C TYR A 38 -6.63 -8.78 17.11
N THR A 39 -6.64 -9.98 17.68
CA THR A 39 -6.09 -10.26 19.00
C THR A 39 -4.69 -10.81 18.84
N ARG A 40 -3.71 -10.21 19.50
CA ARG A 40 -2.32 -10.71 19.48
C ARG A 40 -2.20 -12.05 20.21
N THR A 41 -1.48 -13.01 19.63
CA THR A 41 -1.28 -14.34 20.25
C THR A 41 -0.26 -14.36 21.38
N ASP A 42 0.83 -13.62 21.24
CA ASP A 42 1.98 -13.71 22.15
C ASP A 42 2.35 -12.33 22.68
N ALA A 43 2.80 -12.25 23.93
CA ALA A 43 3.41 -11.02 24.43
C ALA A 43 4.65 -10.71 23.58
N ALA A 44 4.79 -9.46 23.16
CA ALA A 44 6.03 -9.03 22.53
C ALA A 44 7.13 -9.09 23.60
N ALA A 45 8.25 -9.76 23.31
CA ALA A 45 9.46 -9.50 24.08
C ALA A 45 9.78 -7.99 24.00
N ASP A 46 10.31 -7.43 25.09
CA ASP A 46 10.41 -5.98 25.33
C ASP A 46 10.84 -5.16 24.09
N GLY A 47 9.87 -4.48 23.44
CA GLY A 47 10.12 -3.45 22.44
C GLY A 47 9.28 -3.49 21.15
N ILE A 48 8.00 -3.09 21.24
CA ILE A 48 7.15 -2.57 20.14
C ILE A 48 6.76 -3.61 19.06
N PRO A 49 5.56 -3.52 18.44
CA PRO A 49 5.13 -4.39 17.34
C PRO A 49 6.21 -4.66 16.29
N THR A 50 6.39 -5.94 15.99
CA THR A 50 6.93 -6.38 14.70
C THR A 50 5.91 -6.05 13.60
N TYR A 51 5.82 -4.76 13.24
CA TYR A 51 5.09 -4.20 12.09
C TYR A 51 5.09 -5.15 10.88
N PRO A 52 6.23 -5.79 10.51
CA PRO A 52 6.26 -6.74 9.40
C PRO A 52 5.23 -7.87 9.47
N ILE A 53 4.90 -8.39 10.67
CA ILE A 53 3.92 -9.47 10.82
C ILE A 53 2.52 -8.97 10.46
N VAL A 54 2.15 -7.79 10.92
CA VAL A 54 0.83 -7.18 10.66
C VAL A 54 0.66 -6.88 9.19
N LEU A 55 1.68 -6.30 8.56
CA LEU A 55 1.68 -6.02 7.12
C LEU A 55 1.57 -7.29 6.28
N ALA A 56 2.15 -8.39 6.75
CA ALA A 56 2.12 -9.69 6.09
C ALA A 56 0.77 -10.43 6.21
N LEU A 57 -0.14 -10.00 7.10
CA LEU A 57 -1.49 -10.58 7.19
C LEU A 57 -2.28 -10.39 5.89
N LEU A 58 -1.98 -9.33 5.13
CA LEU A 58 -2.52 -9.07 3.81
C LEU A 58 -1.49 -9.43 2.73
N THR A 59 -1.70 -10.58 2.09
CA THR A 59 -0.81 -11.02 1.01
C THR A 59 -1.03 -10.20 -0.25
N LYS A 60 -2.27 -9.75 -0.50
CA LYS A 60 -2.60 -8.95 -1.68
C LYS A 60 -3.85 -8.11 -1.46
N ILE A 61 -3.79 -6.86 -1.90
CA ILE A 61 -4.91 -5.92 -1.97
C ILE A 61 -5.03 -5.48 -3.42
N GLU A 62 -6.20 -5.70 -4.02
CA GLU A 62 -6.46 -5.34 -5.41
C GLU A 62 -7.73 -4.52 -5.55
N VAL A 63 -7.68 -3.48 -6.36
CA VAL A 63 -8.88 -2.81 -6.88
C VAL A 63 -8.96 -3.10 -8.36
N LEU A 64 -10.03 -3.76 -8.76
CA LEU A 64 -10.31 -4.16 -10.12
C LEU A 64 -11.36 -3.21 -10.71
N TYR A 65 -11.05 -2.63 -11.86
CA TYR A 65 -12.01 -1.91 -12.68
C TYR A 65 -12.26 -2.69 -13.97
N LYS A 66 -13.49 -3.14 -14.18
CA LYS A 66 -13.89 -3.97 -15.34
C LYS A 66 -12.97 -5.19 -15.52
N GLY A 67 -12.61 -5.82 -14.40
CA GLY A 67 -11.72 -6.98 -14.35
C GLY A 67 -10.22 -6.68 -14.51
N SER A 68 -9.82 -5.43 -14.71
CA SER A 68 -8.41 -5.02 -14.79
C SER A 68 -7.95 -4.37 -13.49
N ALA A 69 -6.79 -4.77 -12.97
CA ALA A 69 -6.24 -4.18 -11.74
C ALA A 69 -5.75 -2.74 -11.98
N ILE A 70 -6.37 -1.80 -11.25
CA ILE A 70 -5.92 -0.41 -11.14
C ILE A 70 -5.08 -0.19 -9.87
N PHE A 71 -5.30 -1.01 -8.85
CA PHE A 71 -4.44 -1.10 -7.68
C PHE A 71 -4.12 -2.58 -7.46
N SER A 72 -2.84 -2.91 -7.27
CA SER A 72 -2.42 -4.29 -6.95
C SER A 72 -1.10 -4.26 -6.19
N MET A 73 -1.18 -4.50 -4.89
CA MET A 73 -0.06 -4.38 -3.95
C MET A 73 -0.15 -5.40 -2.82
N SER A 74 0.98 -5.75 -2.20
CA SER A 74 0.99 -6.43 -0.91
C SER A 74 0.59 -5.46 0.22
N GLY A 75 0.29 -5.96 1.43
CA GLY A 75 0.03 -5.08 2.58
C GLY A 75 1.19 -4.14 2.90
N ALA A 76 2.44 -4.61 2.75
CA ALA A 76 3.64 -3.80 2.97
C ALA A 76 3.78 -2.69 1.92
N ASP A 77 3.59 -3.03 0.64
CA ASP A 77 3.65 -2.06 -0.46
C ASP A 77 2.55 -1.00 -0.33
N ALA A 78 1.33 -1.41 0.07
CA ALA A 78 0.21 -0.50 0.26
C ALA A 78 0.48 0.53 1.36
N VAL A 79 1.11 0.13 2.47
CA VAL A 79 1.52 1.07 3.52
C VAL A 79 2.63 2.01 3.04
N ALA A 80 3.64 1.48 2.34
CA ALA A 80 4.70 2.30 1.78
C ALA A 80 4.16 3.33 0.79
N ALA A 81 3.26 2.92 -0.12
CA ALA A 81 2.58 3.79 -1.06
C ALA A 81 1.69 4.82 -0.36
N GLY A 82 0.91 4.41 0.64
CA GLY A 82 0.08 5.33 1.43
C GLY A 82 0.91 6.42 2.11
N MET A 83 2.03 6.05 2.72
CA MET A 83 2.91 6.99 3.40
C MET A 83 3.68 7.89 2.43
N LEU A 84 4.33 7.32 1.41
CA LEU A 84 5.25 8.04 0.55
C LEU A 84 4.56 8.80 -0.58
N VAL A 85 3.45 8.29 -1.11
CA VAL A 85 2.69 8.92 -2.20
C VAL A 85 1.61 9.82 -1.61
N ALA A 86 0.68 9.25 -0.84
CA ALA A 86 -0.50 9.97 -0.35
C ALA A 86 -0.27 10.76 0.95
N GLY A 87 0.87 10.57 1.63
CA GLY A 87 1.16 11.21 2.92
C GLY A 87 0.29 10.70 4.08
N PHE A 88 -0.23 9.49 3.97
CA PHE A 88 -1.05 8.85 4.99
C PHE A 88 -0.20 7.90 5.83
N GLU A 89 0.08 8.31 7.05
CA GLU A 89 0.79 7.48 8.02
C GLU A 89 -0.20 6.69 8.87
N SER A 90 -0.10 5.36 8.80
CA SER A 90 -0.95 4.46 9.57
C SER A 90 -0.29 4.13 10.90
N TRP A 91 -0.99 4.46 11.98
CA TRP A 91 -0.55 4.16 13.33
C TRP A 91 -1.35 2.98 13.87
N GLY A 92 -0.62 2.00 14.37
CA GLY A 92 -1.25 0.89 15.05
C GLY A 92 -1.96 1.33 16.33
N HIS A 93 -3.18 0.85 16.55
CA HIS A 93 -3.90 1.05 17.81
C HIS A 93 -3.63 -0.06 18.83
N ASN A 94 -3.50 0.33 20.10
CA ASN A 94 -3.35 -0.55 21.27
C ASN A 94 -2.18 -1.55 21.16
N TYR A 95 -0.96 -1.03 21.13
CA TYR A 95 0.29 -1.80 21.04
C TYR A 95 1.11 -1.75 22.34
N LEU A 96 0.46 -2.04 23.47
CA LEU A 96 1.12 -2.03 24.78
C LEU A 96 2.12 -3.19 24.92
N GLY A 97 1.94 -4.28 24.16
CA GLY A 97 2.95 -5.35 24.04
C GLY A 97 2.60 -6.61 24.82
N VAL A 98 1.40 -6.70 25.40
CA VAL A 98 0.96 -7.87 26.17
C VAL A 98 0.24 -8.87 25.25
N ALA A 99 0.18 -10.13 25.67
CA ALA A 99 -0.63 -11.15 25.02
C ALA A 99 -2.13 -10.82 25.14
N ASP A 100 -2.94 -11.36 24.21
CA ASP A 100 -4.39 -11.23 24.17
C ASP A 100 -4.92 -9.78 24.05
N GLU A 101 -4.07 -8.85 23.61
CA GLU A 101 -4.48 -7.47 23.33
C GLU A 101 -5.21 -7.37 21.99
N GLU A 102 -6.33 -6.65 21.98
CA GLU A 102 -7.01 -6.26 20.74
C GLU A 102 -6.26 -5.09 20.11
N CYS A 103 -5.64 -5.34 18.96
CA CYS A 103 -4.94 -4.35 18.17
C CYS A 103 -5.75 -4.02 16.91
N SER A 104 -5.48 -2.84 16.33
CA SER A 104 -5.94 -2.54 14.99
C SER A 104 -4.88 -1.84 14.15
N PHE A 105 -4.97 -2.01 12.84
CA PHE A 105 -4.08 -1.38 11.88
C PHE A 105 -4.82 -1.11 10.58
N THR A 106 -4.69 0.11 10.04
CA THR A 106 -5.36 0.55 8.83
C THR A 106 -4.39 0.58 7.65
N PHE A 107 -4.81 0.04 6.53
CA PHE A 107 -4.13 0.11 5.25
C PHE A 107 -4.88 1.09 4.36
N LEU A 108 -4.16 1.99 3.71
CA LEU A 108 -4.73 2.91 2.73
C LEU A 108 -4.64 2.31 1.34
N VAL A 109 -5.74 2.38 0.58
CA VAL A 109 -5.73 2.21 -0.86
C VAL A 109 -6.03 3.56 -1.50
N PRO A 110 -4.99 4.34 -1.88
CA PRO A 110 -5.18 5.64 -2.49
C PRO A 110 -5.53 5.51 -3.98
N LEU A 111 -6.53 6.27 -4.43
CA LEU A 111 -6.84 6.45 -5.86
C LEU A 111 -6.43 7.85 -6.34
N THR A 112 -5.68 8.57 -5.50
CA THR A 112 -5.24 9.95 -5.68
C THR A 112 -3.94 10.23 -4.93
N ARG A 113 -3.15 11.20 -5.40
CA ARG A 113 -1.94 11.68 -4.69
C ARG A 113 -2.27 12.55 -3.48
N THR A 114 -3.38 13.28 -3.55
CA THR A 114 -3.85 14.13 -2.44
C THR A 114 -5.23 13.65 -2.04
N LEU A 115 -5.33 13.09 -0.83
CA LEU A 115 -6.60 12.61 -0.30
C LEU A 115 -7.64 13.73 -0.34
N TYR A 116 -8.90 13.38 -0.64
CA TYR A 116 -9.98 14.35 -0.83
C TYR A 116 -9.68 15.37 -1.95
N SER A 117 -9.09 14.95 -3.08
CA SER A 117 -8.98 15.78 -4.28
C SER A 117 -10.16 15.54 -5.22
N GLU A 118 -10.93 16.59 -5.54
CA GLU A 118 -12.03 16.54 -6.51
C GLU A 118 -11.53 16.41 -7.96
N ARG A 119 -10.29 16.84 -8.23
CA ARG A 119 -9.68 16.82 -9.57
C ARG A 119 -9.00 15.49 -9.87
N GLU A 120 -8.49 14.84 -8.84
CA GLU A 120 -7.75 13.58 -8.94
C GLU A 120 -8.39 12.58 -8.00
N CYS A 121 -9.30 11.76 -8.52
CA CYS A 121 -9.95 10.65 -7.80
C CYS A 121 -10.54 9.67 -8.81
N PHE A 122 -10.87 8.45 -8.38
CA PHE A 122 -11.44 7.49 -9.29
C PHE A 122 -12.83 7.96 -9.79
N PRO A 123 -13.08 7.96 -11.11
CA PRO A 123 -14.32 8.47 -11.65
C PRO A 123 -15.52 7.62 -11.25
N ARG A 124 -16.71 8.22 -11.38
CA ARG A 124 -17.98 7.51 -11.19
C ARG A 124 -18.01 6.22 -12.01
N SER A 125 -18.36 5.11 -11.37
CA SER A 125 -18.47 3.78 -12.00
C SER A 125 -19.92 3.28 -11.99
N THR A 126 -20.17 2.18 -12.71
CA THR A 126 -21.43 1.45 -12.54
C THR A 126 -21.25 0.31 -11.53
N ARG A 127 -22.36 -0.10 -10.91
CA ARG A 127 -22.34 -1.11 -9.85
C ARG A 127 -21.73 -2.43 -10.37
N GLY A 128 -20.77 -2.98 -9.63
CA GLY A 128 -20.08 -4.22 -9.97
C GLY A 128 -18.92 -4.05 -10.98
N GLU A 129 -18.67 -2.85 -11.50
CA GLU A 129 -17.47 -2.60 -12.30
C GLU A 129 -16.22 -2.40 -11.45
N LEU A 130 -16.38 -1.84 -10.26
CA LEU A 130 -15.29 -1.55 -9.33
C LEU A 130 -15.38 -2.50 -8.15
N ILE A 131 -14.37 -3.36 -7.99
CA ILE A 131 -14.34 -4.43 -6.99
C ILE A 131 -13.05 -4.33 -6.20
N LEU A 132 -13.14 -4.36 -4.88
CA LEU A 132 -12.00 -4.56 -3.99
C LEU A 132 -11.85 -6.05 -3.71
N GLN A 133 -10.66 -6.60 -3.92
CA GLN A 133 -10.31 -7.96 -3.53
C GLN A 133 -9.19 -7.93 -2.49
N VAL A 134 -9.41 -8.61 -1.38
CA VAL A 134 -8.45 -8.70 -0.28
C VAL A 134 -8.10 -10.15 -0.07
N SER A 135 -6.82 -10.48 -0.19
CA SER A 135 -6.28 -11.83 0.06
C SER A 135 -5.51 -11.86 1.37
N TYR A 136 -5.85 -12.83 2.21
CA TYR A 136 -5.31 -12.98 3.54
C TYR A 136 -4.31 -14.14 3.61
N LEU A 137 -3.31 -14.00 4.48
CA LEU A 137 -2.29 -15.02 4.69
C LEU A 137 -2.90 -16.34 5.19
N THR A 138 -2.42 -17.49 4.69
CA THR A 138 -2.93 -18.83 5.06
C THR A 138 -2.81 -19.12 6.56
N GLY A 139 -1.66 -18.82 7.14
CA GLY A 139 -1.44 -18.88 8.58
C GLY A 139 -1.35 -17.47 9.14
N LEU A 140 -2.32 -17.06 9.96
CA LEU A 140 -2.37 -15.74 10.59
C LEU A 140 -1.39 -15.69 11.77
N THR A 141 -0.10 -15.81 11.49
CA THR A 141 0.96 -15.84 12.51
C THR A 141 0.94 -14.54 13.33
N GLY A 142 0.98 -14.66 14.66
CA GLY A 142 0.99 -13.51 15.58
C GLY A 142 -0.39 -12.87 15.83
N ALA A 143 -1.45 -13.35 15.19
CA ALA A 143 -2.79 -12.79 15.28
C ALA A 143 -3.88 -13.87 15.32
N THR A 144 -4.89 -13.67 16.18
CA THR A 144 -6.12 -14.47 16.26
C THR A 144 -7.33 -13.56 16.18
N ALA A 145 -8.52 -14.16 15.97
CA ALA A 145 -9.78 -13.43 15.89
C ALA A 145 -9.72 -12.23 14.90
N VAL A 146 -9.05 -12.42 13.76
CA VAL A 146 -8.85 -11.37 12.76
C VAL A 146 -10.20 -10.99 12.14
N LYS A 147 -10.47 -9.69 12.11
CA LYS A 147 -11.64 -9.09 11.50
C LYS A 147 -11.23 -7.98 10.54
N ALA A 148 -11.97 -7.85 9.44
CA ALA A 148 -11.81 -6.77 8.49
C ALA A 148 -12.92 -5.73 8.67
N GLN A 149 -12.51 -4.45 8.64
CA GLN A 149 -13.39 -3.30 8.53
C GLN A 149 -12.98 -2.53 7.29
N ILE A 150 -13.94 -2.20 6.43
CA ILE A 150 -13.68 -1.52 5.16
C ILE A 150 -14.54 -0.29 5.10
N GLU A 151 -13.90 0.85 4.89
CA GLU A 151 -14.55 2.14 4.78
C GLU A 151 -14.14 2.81 3.47
N THR A 152 -15.09 3.51 2.85
CA THR A 152 -14.91 4.18 1.57
C THR A 152 -15.19 5.66 1.68
N ILE A 153 -14.34 6.47 1.03
CA ILE A 153 -14.46 7.92 0.99
C ILE A 153 -14.85 8.35 -0.43
N GLU A 154 -16.11 8.70 -0.58
CA GLU A 154 -16.72 9.10 -1.85
C GLU A 154 -16.84 10.63 -1.94
N LEU A 155 -16.71 11.17 -3.16
CA LEU A 155 -16.82 12.59 -3.48
C LEU A 155 -17.95 12.79 -4.51
N PRO A 156 -19.23 12.89 -4.10
CA PRO A 156 -20.38 12.86 -5.03
C PRO A 156 -20.37 13.93 -6.11
N ASN A 157 -19.81 15.11 -5.78
CA ASN A 157 -19.77 16.28 -6.67
C ASN A 157 -18.44 16.41 -7.43
N ALA A 158 -17.53 15.44 -7.28
CA ALA A 158 -16.23 15.49 -7.97
C ALA A 158 -16.38 15.19 -9.47
N ALA A 159 -15.57 15.89 -10.26
CA ALA A 159 -15.42 15.66 -11.70
C ALA A 159 -13.92 15.42 -11.99
N PRO A 160 -13.41 14.22 -11.67
CA PRO A 160 -11.98 13.95 -11.78
C PRO A 160 -11.50 13.97 -13.23
N GLU A 161 -10.34 14.59 -13.43
CA GLU A 161 -9.62 14.64 -14.71
C GLU A 161 -8.71 13.42 -14.85
N ASN A 162 -8.23 12.89 -13.73
CA ASN A 162 -7.31 11.76 -13.66
C ASN A 162 -7.50 10.97 -12.35
N TYR A 163 -6.91 9.78 -12.29
CA TYR A 163 -6.84 8.95 -11.10
C TYR A 163 -5.52 8.16 -11.09
N LEU A 164 -5.11 7.70 -9.92
CA LEU A 164 -3.89 6.89 -9.81
C LEU A 164 -4.15 5.43 -10.15
N ARG A 165 -3.25 4.87 -10.96
CA ARG A 165 -3.04 3.43 -11.12
C ARG A 165 -1.72 3.05 -10.46
N MET A 166 -1.75 2.10 -9.54
CA MET A 166 -0.57 1.70 -8.76
C MET A 166 -0.40 0.19 -8.76
N THR A 167 0.76 -0.28 -9.21
CA THR A 167 1.06 -1.71 -9.33
C THR A 167 2.48 -1.99 -8.87
N THR A 168 2.68 -3.09 -8.14
CA THR A 168 4.02 -3.55 -7.77
C THR A 168 4.68 -4.27 -8.95
N LEU A 169 5.94 -3.93 -9.22
CA LEU A 169 6.85 -4.71 -10.06
C LEU A 169 7.90 -5.36 -9.16
N THR A 170 8.17 -6.64 -9.37
CA THR A 170 9.16 -7.39 -8.59
C THR A 170 10.29 -7.86 -9.49
N PHE A 171 11.51 -7.63 -9.03
CA PHE A 171 12.73 -8.14 -9.66
C PHE A 171 13.62 -8.76 -8.59
N THR A 172 14.16 -9.95 -8.85
CA THR A 172 15.09 -10.62 -7.94
C THR A 172 16.45 -10.76 -8.64
N PRO A 173 17.45 -9.94 -8.27
CA PRO A 173 18.77 -10.01 -8.85
C PRO A 173 19.41 -11.39 -8.64
N ALA A 174 19.91 -12.01 -9.71
CA ALA A 174 20.63 -13.28 -9.62
C ALA A 174 22.14 -13.11 -9.30
N VAL A 175 22.68 -11.92 -9.55
CA VAL A 175 24.09 -11.56 -9.37
C VAL A 175 24.18 -10.11 -8.88
N ALA A 176 25.20 -9.80 -8.09
CA ALA A 176 25.51 -8.42 -7.72
C ALA A 176 25.97 -7.61 -8.94
N GLY A 177 25.48 -6.38 -9.09
CA GLY A 177 25.84 -5.51 -10.21
C GLY A 177 24.71 -4.54 -10.57
N GLU A 178 24.93 -3.81 -11.66
CA GLU A 178 23.92 -2.93 -12.25
C GLU A 178 22.87 -3.78 -12.99
N HIS A 179 21.59 -3.46 -12.79
CA HIS A 179 20.49 -4.11 -13.49
C HIS A 179 19.58 -3.06 -14.10
N ASP A 180 19.25 -3.24 -15.38
CA ASP A 180 18.28 -2.40 -16.08
C ASP A 180 16.87 -2.96 -15.86
N ILE A 181 15.98 -2.11 -15.33
CA ILE A 181 14.58 -2.46 -15.08
C ILE A 181 13.71 -1.64 -16.00
N GLU A 182 12.99 -2.31 -16.89
CA GLU A 182 12.04 -1.67 -17.79
C GLU A 182 10.78 -1.27 -17.03
N LEU A 183 10.38 0.00 -17.15
CA LEU A 183 9.15 0.51 -16.56
C LEU A 183 7.96 0.37 -17.53
N PRO A 184 6.74 0.14 -17.03
CA PRO A 184 5.55 0.07 -17.88
C PRO A 184 5.35 1.34 -18.71
N ILE A 185 5.03 1.14 -19.99
CA ILE A 185 4.72 2.23 -20.93
C ILE A 185 3.21 2.42 -21.07
N GLY A 186 2.79 3.61 -21.52
CA GLY A 186 1.40 3.92 -21.88
C GLY A 186 0.72 4.95 -20.98
N ASN A 187 1.09 5.00 -19.69
CA ASN A 187 0.63 6.02 -18.76
C ASN A 187 1.79 6.90 -18.30
N PRO A 188 1.57 8.20 -18.05
CA PRO A 188 2.58 9.01 -17.37
C PRO A 188 2.84 8.46 -15.97
N ILE A 189 4.12 8.31 -15.62
CA ILE A 189 4.55 7.87 -14.29
C ILE A 189 4.65 9.09 -13.39
N SER A 190 3.96 9.06 -12.24
CA SER A 190 4.02 10.15 -11.26
C SER A 190 5.08 9.85 -10.19
N GLU A 191 5.05 8.68 -9.56
CA GLU A 191 5.99 8.28 -8.51
C GLU A 191 6.55 6.87 -8.72
N LEU A 192 7.74 6.63 -8.18
CA LEU A 192 8.35 5.30 -8.02
C LEU A 192 8.71 5.09 -6.56
N VAL A 193 8.13 4.06 -5.95
CA VAL A 193 8.49 3.62 -4.60
C VAL A 193 9.37 2.37 -4.74
N LEU A 194 10.57 2.43 -4.17
CA LEU A 194 11.56 1.37 -4.28
C LEU A 194 11.76 0.70 -2.93
N PHE A 195 11.91 -0.61 -2.95
CA PHE A 195 12.10 -1.45 -1.77
C PHE A 195 13.24 -2.44 -1.98
N GLY A 196 14.04 -2.65 -0.93
CA GLY A 196 15.10 -3.66 -0.87
C GLY A 196 14.94 -4.51 0.38
N THR A 197 15.27 -5.81 0.29
CA THR A 197 15.09 -6.76 1.39
C THR A 197 16.20 -6.72 2.44
N THR A 198 17.38 -6.19 2.07
CA THR A 198 18.55 -6.05 2.94
C THR A 198 18.89 -4.57 3.08
N PHE A 199 19.05 -4.13 4.32
CA PHE A 199 19.45 -2.76 4.68
C PHE A 199 20.66 -2.80 5.61
N PRO A 200 21.51 -1.76 5.61
CA PRO A 200 22.66 -1.68 6.51
C PRO A 200 22.24 -1.82 7.98
N ALA A 201 22.93 -2.69 8.72
CA ALA A 201 22.63 -2.98 10.12
C ALA A 201 23.90 -3.23 10.94
N GLY A 202 23.97 -2.65 12.13
CA GLY A 202 25.13 -2.75 13.01
C GLY A 202 26.38 -2.17 12.35
N VAL A 203 27.41 -3.00 12.17
CA VAL A 203 28.67 -2.62 11.50
C VAL A 203 28.74 -3.05 10.03
N THR A 204 27.64 -3.58 9.49
CA THR A 204 27.59 -4.13 8.13
C THR A 204 26.88 -3.15 7.21
N ASP A 205 27.62 -2.65 6.22
CA ASP A 205 27.12 -1.74 5.19
C ASP A 205 26.71 -2.51 3.92
N VAL A 206 25.73 -3.41 4.07
CA VAL A 206 25.19 -4.20 2.96
C VAL A 206 23.76 -3.77 2.71
N ALA A 207 23.50 -3.31 1.50
CA ALA A 207 22.17 -2.91 1.04
C ALA A 207 21.81 -3.65 -0.26
N THR A 208 20.54 -4.01 -0.43
CA THR A 208 20.05 -4.56 -1.71
C THR A 208 20.07 -3.51 -2.82
N LEU A 209 19.84 -2.24 -2.47
CA LEU A 209 19.85 -1.11 -3.38
C LEU A 209 21.04 -0.22 -3.01
N GLY A 210 22.02 -0.11 -3.90
CA GLY A 210 23.21 0.73 -3.69
C GLY A 210 23.03 2.14 -4.25
N TYR A 211 22.74 2.25 -5.55
CA TYR A 211 22.48 3.53 -6.21
C TYR A 211 21.39 3.37 -7.27
N ILE A 212 20.85 4.51 -7.72
CA ILE A 212 19.77 4.59 -8.71
C ILE A 212 20.19 5.48 -9.86
N GLN A 213 19.84 5.05 -11.08
CA GLN A 213 19.97 5.82 -12.31
C GLN A 213 18.62 5.78 -13.05
N ILE A 214 18.17 6.93 -13.56
CA ILE A 214 16.98 7.03 -14.41
C ILE A 214 17.40 7.35 -15.84
N LEU A 215 16.94 6.50 -16.77
CA LEU A 215 17.17 6.63 -18.21
C LEU A 215 15.84 6.93 -18.91
N ILE A 216 15.84 7.94 -19.77
CA ILE A 216 14.74 8.23 -20.70
C ILE A 216 15.37 8.32 -22.09
N ASP A 217 14.90 7.48 -23.01
CA ASP A 217 15.47 7.34 -24.37
C ASP A 217 16.99 7.06 -24.36
N ASN A 218 17.44 6.22 -23.42
CA ASN A 218 18.87 5.93 -23.15
C ASN A 218 19.72 7.14 -22.71
N TYR A 219 19.08 8.27 -22.38
CA TYR A 219 19.76 9.42 -21.79
C TYR A 219 19.48 9.51 -20.29
N ARG A 220 20.54 9.75 -19.51
CA ARG A 220 20.43 9.99 -18.06
C ARG A 220 19.62 11.25 -17.81
N ARG A 221 18.52 11.12 -17.06
CA ARG A 221 17.68 12.25 -16.63
C ARG A 221 17.44 12.18 -15.13
N PHE A 222 17.44 13.35 -14.49
CA PHE A 222 17.20 13.56 -13.05
C PHE A 222 18.27 12.93 -12.13
N TYR A 223 18.39 11.61 -12.11
CA TYR A 223 19.36 10.86 -11.31
C TYR A 223 20.30 10.10 -12.23
N SER A 224 21.57 10.52 -12.27
CA SER A 224 22.61 9.88 -13.08
C SER A 224 23.32 8.76 -12.35
N HIS A 225 23.52 8.91 -11.03
CA HIS A 225 24.14 7.94 -10.12
C HIS A 225 23.89 8.42 -8.68
N ALA A 226 22.65 8.30 -8.21
CA ALA A 226 22.27 8.79 -6.89
C ALA A 226 22.32 7.66 -5.86
N ASN A 227 23.08 7.86 -4.79
CA ASN A 227 23.22 6.88 -3.71
C ASN A 227 21.88 6.66 -3.00
N PHE A 228 21.57 5.39 -2.70
CA PHE A 228 20.29 5.00 -2.11
C PHE A 228 20.09 5.62 -0.73
N GLU A 229 21.13 5.74 0.09
CA GLU A 229 21.03 6.32 1.44
C GLU A 229 20.63 7.80 1.38
N SER A 230 21.12 8.53 0.39
CA SER A 230 20.73 9.93 0.18
C SER A 230 19.27 10.03 -0.24
N LEU A 231 18.84 9.18 -1.20
CA LEU A 231 17.46 9.15 -1.67
C LEU A 231 16.49 8.69 -0.57
N HIS A 232 16.89 7.72 0.24
CA HIS A 232 16.14 7.23 1.40
C HIS A 232 15.90 8.36 2.42
N ASN A 233 16.92 9.16 2.73
CA ASN A 233 16.78 10.30 3.65
C ASN A 233 16.00 11.48 3.05
N MET A 234 15.78 11.50 1.74
CA MET A 234 14.97 12.50 1.05
C MET A 234 13.49 12.08 0.90
N GLN A 235 13.10 10.92 1.44
CA GLN A 235 11.71 10.46 1.45
C GLN A 235 10.77 11.55 1.97
N GLY A 236 9.67 11.79 1.24
CA GLY A 236 8.66 12.81 1.56
C GLY A 236 9.00 14.26 1.15
N ARG A 237 10.19 14.55 0.59
CA ARG A 237 10.60 15.91 0.19
C ARG A 237 10.70 16.16 -1.32
N MET A 238 10.52 15.11 -2.13
CA MET A 238 10.53 15.21 -3.59
C MET A 238 9.11 14.96 -4.10
N ARG A 239 8.34 16.04 -4.24
CA ARG A 239 7.03 16.09 -4.91
C ARG A 239 7.11 17.09 -6.06
#